data_AF-A0A847QC01-F1
#
_entry.id   AF-A0A847QC01-F1
#
_cell.length_a   1.000
_cell.length_b   1.000
_cell.length_c   1.000
_cell.angle_alpha   90.00
_cell.angle_beta   90.00
_cell.angle_gamma   90.00
#
_symmetry.space_group_name_H-M   'P 1'
#
loop_
_entity.id
_entity.type
_entity.pdbx_description
1 polymer ?
#
loop_
_entity_poly.entity_id
_entity_poly.type
_entity_poly.pdbx_seq_one_letter_code
_entity_poly.pdbx_strand_id
1 'polypeptide(L)'
;MLKVFNTDAISRNTRFFRGLIAGFITAVLLAIVYGFLSRFIVVEFSMAFIGMGYLIGMAIQRFGRGVKLQFSILGAVLTLFCILLSDFIYFFGFENLTAFSFYPTFLVHYLRVFLRVDLNSILSTLFRLGGIYAGYIYSRIV
;
A
#
# COMPACT_ATOMS: atom_id res chain seq x y z
N MET A 1 37.17 25.09 13.51
CA MET A 1 35.79 24.85 14.00
C MET A 1 35.31 23.49 13.49
N LEU A 2 35.30 22.47 14.35
CA LEU A 2 34.71 21.17 14.02
C LEU A 2 33.18 21.32 14.08
N LYS A 3 32.51 21.31 12.93
CA LYS A 3 31.05 21.12 12.88
C LYS A 3 30.77 19.69 13.32
N VAL A 4 30.33 19.52 14.57
CA VAL A 4 29.82 18.25 15.06
C VAL A 4 28.56 17.94 14.26
N PHE A 5 28.71 17.13 13.21
CA PHE A 5 27.58 16.62 12.44
C PHE A 5 26.79 15.67 13.34
N ASN A 6 25.49 15.90 13.45
CA ASN A 6 24.58 15.06 14.20
C ASN A 6 24.41 13.70 13.48
N THR A 7 25.35 12.77 13.73
CA THR A 7 25.44 11.45 13.07
C THR A 7 24.19 10.60 13.30
N ASP A 8 23.50 10.80 14.42
CA ASP A 8 22.26 10.09 14.77
C ASP A 8 21.08 10.51 13.91
N ALA A 9 20.98 11.79 13.56
CA ALA A 9 19.93 12.29 12.66
C ALA A 9 20.11 11.75 11.23
N ILE A 10 21.36 11.69 10.75
CA ILE A 10 21.69 11.20 9.41
C ILE A 10 21.38 9.70 9.31
N SER A 11 21.85 8.89 10.27
CA SER A 11 21.63 7.43 10.25
C SER A 11 20.14 7.07 10.32
N ARG A 12 19.35 7.85 11.06
CA ARG A 12 17.89 7.71 11.17
C ARG A 12 17.18 8.00 9.85
N ASN A 13 17.54 9.08 9.17
CA ASN A 13 16.94 9.43 7.88
C ASN A 13 17.28 8.38 6.81
N THR A 14 18.52 7.87 6.81
CA THR A 14 18.92 6.79 5.88
C THR A 14 18.11 5.52 6.09
N ARG A 15 17.86 5.13 7.34
CA ARG A 15 17.02 3.96 7.67
C ARG A 15 15.59 4.13 7.19
N PHE A 16 15.00 5.30 7.44
CA PHE A 16 13.65 5.61 6.96
C PHE A 16 13.56 5.56 5.43
N PHE A 17 14.51 6.20 4.74
CA PHE A 17 14.54 6.22 3.28
C PHE A 17 14.71 4.83 2.66
N ARG A 18 15.52 3.95 3.27
CA ARG A 18 15.65 2.54 2.85
C ARG A 18 14.33 1.78 3.00
N GLY A 19 13.63 1.99 4.11
CA GLY A 19 12.30 1.41 4.34
C GLY A 19 11.26 1.91 3.32
N LEU A 20 11.28 3.21 3.02
CA LEU A 20 10.43 3.83 1.99
C LEU A 20 10.65 3.19 0.62
N ILE A 21 11.90 3.09 0.16
CA ILE A 21 12.21 2.51 -1.16
C ILE A 21 11.75 1.04 -1.22
N ALA A 22 12.10 0.24 -0.21
CA ALA A 22 11.73 -1.17 -0.19
C ALA A 22 10.21 -1.37 -0.13
N GLY A 23 9.52 -0.60 0.71
CA GLY A 23 8.06 -0.60 0.80
C GLY A 23 7.40 -0.15 -0.50
N PHE A 24 7.94 0.87 -1.17
CA PHE A 24 7.37 1.39 -2.40
C PHE A 24 7.52 0.39 -3.55
N ILE A 25 8.70 -0.21 -3.71
CA ILE A 25 8.93 -1.25 -4.72
C ILE A 25 8.00 -2.45 -4.48
N THR A 26 7.87 -2.91 -3.23
CA THR A 26 6.98 -4.02 -2.90
C THR A 26 5.51 -3.68 -3.14
N ALA A 27 5.06 -2.48 -2.78
CA ALA A 27 3.70 -2.01 -3.05
C ALA A 27 3.39 -1.97 -4.56
N VAL A 28 4.30 -1.45 -5.40
CA VAL A 28 4.10 -1.40 -6.86
C VAL A 28 4.05 -2.81 -7.45
N LEU A 29 4.98 -3.69 -7.07
CA LEU A 29 5.02 -5.06 -7.58
C LEU A 29 3.75 -5.83 -7.21
N LEU A 30 3.33 -5.76 -5.94
CA LEU A 30 2.11 -6.41 -5.47
C LEU A 30 0.88 -5.85 -6.18
N ALA A 31 0.81 -4.54 -6.40
CA ALA A 31 -0.31 -3.92 -7.08
C ALA A 31 -0.45 -4.39 -8.54
N ILE A 32 0.66 -4.47 -9.27
CA ILE A 32 0.68 -4.97 -10.65
C ILE A 32 0.25 -6.44 -10.67
N VAL A 33 0.85 -7.27 -9.83
CA VAL A 33 0.55 -8.71 -9.78
C VAL A 33 -0.91 -8.94 -9.42
N TYR A 34 -1.41 -8.33 -8.35
CA TYR A 34 -2.78 -8.52 -7.89
C TYR A 34 -3.81 -7.91 -8.85
N GLY A 35 -3.57 -6.69 -9.35
CA GLY A 35 -4.46 -6.04 -10.31
C GLY A 35 -4.59 -6.83 -11.62
N PHE A 36 -3.47 -7.37 -12.14
CA PHE A 36 -3.51 -8.21 -13.33
C PHE A 36 -4.19 -9.56 -13.06
N LEU A 37 -3.83 -10.24 -11.97
CA LEU A 37 -4.39 -11.55 -11.61
C LEU A 37 -5.91 -11.49 -11.40
N SER A 38 -6.40 -10.41 -10.78
CA SER A 38 -7.82 -10.19 -10.53
C SER A 38 -8.65 -10.06 -11.82
N ARG A 39 -8.03 -9.69 -12.96
CA ARG A 39 -8.74 -9.66 -14.27
C ARG A 39 -9.02 -11.05 -14.82
N PHE A 40 -8.22 -12.06 -14.43
CA PHE A 40 -8.37 -13.44 -14.93
C PHE A 40 -9.10 -14.35 -13.94
N ILE A 41 -8.98 -14.07 -12.64
CA ILE A 41 -9.59 -14.89 -11.58
C ILE A 41 -10.84 -14.17 -11.06
N VAL A 42 -12.01 -14.78 -11.29
CA VAL A 42 -13.33 -14.25 -10.87
C VAL A 42 -13.54 -14.32 -9.34
N VAL A 43 -12.63 -14.98 -8.61
CA VAL A 43 -12.70 -15.05 -7.15
C VAL A 43 -12.22 -13.72 -6.56
N GLU A 44 -13.14 -12.97 -5.96
CA GLU A 44 -12.81 -11.82 -5.13
C GLU A 44 -12.00 -12.27 -3.91
N PHE A 45 -10.68 -12.29 -4.03
CA PHE A 45 -9.76 -12.59 -2.94
C PHE A 45 -9.67 -11.40 -1.97
N SER A 46 -10.76 -11.08 -1.27
CA SER A 46 -10.76 -9.96 -0.31
C SER A 46 -9.65 -10.14 0.75
N MET A 47 -9.31 -11.39 1.11
CA MET A 47 -8.21 -11.68 2.05
C MET A 47 -6.81 -11.30 1.52
N ALA A 48 -6.62 -11.19 0.19
CA ALA A 48 -5.34 -10.78 -0.38
C ALA A 48 -4.92 -9.37 0.04
N PHE A 49 -5.87 -8.48 0.34
CA PHE A 49 -5.57 -7.14 0.87
C PHE A 49 -4.80 -7.20 2.19
N ILE A 50 -5.12 -8.16 3.06
CA ILE A 50 -4.40 -8.40 4.31
C ILE A 50 -2.98 -8.89 4.02
N GLY A 51 -2.84 -9.84 3.10
CA GLY A 51 -1.54 -10.35 2.66
C GLY A 51 -0.64 -9.26 2.07
N MET A 52 -1.19 -8.39 1.22
CA MET A 52 -0.43 -7.26 0.66
C MET A 52 0.05 -6.30 1.75
N GLY A 53 -0.82 -5.92 2.68
CA GLY A 53 -0.43 -5.08 3.82
C GLY A 53 0.67 -5.70 4.67
N TYR A 54 0.56 -7.00 4.96
CA TYR A 54 1.59 -7.75 5.67
C TYR A 54 2.94 -7.76 4.95
N LEU A 55 2.96 -8.06 3.65
CA LEU A 55 4.19 -8.12 2.85
C LEU A 55 4.88 -6.75 2.74
N ILE A 56 4.10 -5.68 2.51
CA ILE A 56 4.60 -4.30 2.48
C ILE A 56 5.17 -3.94 3.85
N GLY A 57 4.46 -4.25 4.93
CA GLY A 57 4.90 -4.00 6.29
C GLY A 57 6.21 -4.70 6.62
N MET A 58 6.32 -5.99 6.33
CA MET A 58 7.55 -6.75 6.51
C MET A 58 8.73 -6.18 5.71
N ALA A 59 8.50 -5.75 4.46
CA ALA A 59 9.55 -5.13 3.66
C ALA A 59 10.06 -3.84 4.32
N ILE A 60 9.16 -2.96 4.74
CA ILE A 60 9.50 -1.71 5.44
C ILE A 60 10.26 -2.02 6.73
N GLN A 61 9.79 -2.97 7.53
CA GLN A 61 10.40 -3.35 8.79
C GLN A 61 11.81 -3.92 8.59
N ARG A 62 11.98 -4.83 7.61
CA ARG A 62 13.24 -5.54 7.34
C ARG A 62 14.34 -4.59 6.84
N PHE A 63 14.01 -3.71 5.90
CA PHE A 63 14.99 -2.81 5.29
C PHE A 63 15.17 -1.49 6.07
N GLY A 64 14.10 -1.01 6.71
CA GLY A 64 14.10 0.23 7.48
C GLY A 64 14.50 0.07 8.94
N ARG A 65 14.47 -1.17 9.50
CA ARG A 65 14.61 -1.43 10.94
C ARG A 65 13.67 -0.55 11.74
N GLY A 66 12.38 -0.59 11.37
CA GLY A 66 11.38 0.40 11.75
C GLY A 66 10.98 0.34 13.22
N VAL A 67 11.62 1.12 14.09
CA VAL A 67 11.26 1.20 15.52
C VAL A 67 10.25 2.32 15.80
N LYS A 68 10.21 3.36 14.94
CA LYS A 68 9.38 4.55 15.16
C LYS A 68 7.99 4.40 14.55
N LEU A 69 7.02 5.13 15.12
CA LEU A 69 5.65 5.25 14.60
C LEU A 69 5.59 5.70 13.13
N GLN A 70 6.58 6.47 12.67
CA GLN A 70 6.68 6.91 11.28
C GLN A 70 6.69 5.73 10.28
N PHE A 71 7.26 4.58 10.65
CA PHE A 71 7.25 3.39 9.80
C PHE A 71 5.86 2.75 9.72
N SER A 72 5.09 2.76 10.82
CA SER A 72 3.69 2.30 10.82
C SER A 72 2.81 3.16 9.90
N ILE A 73 2.96 4.49 9.97
CA ILE A 73 2.22 5.40 9.08
C ILE A 73 2.62 5.15 7.62
N LEU A 74 3.92 4.98 7.35
CA LEU A 74 4.42 4.67 6.02
C LEU A 74 3.81 3.37 5.47
N GLY A 75 3.76 2.31 6.28
CA GLY A 75 3.13 1.04 5.91
C GLY A 75 1.66 1.17 5.55
N ALA A 76 0.90 1.89 6.37
CA ALA A 76 -0.52 2.15 6.10
C ALA A 76 -0.72 2.90 4.77
N VAL A 77 0.08 3.96 4.53
CA VAL A 77 0.01 4.78 3.32
C VAL A 77 0.39 3.97 2.07
N LEU A 78 1.49 3.20 2.13
CA LEU A 78 1.92 2.39 0.99
C LEU A 78 0.97 1.23 0.71
N THR A 79 0.33 0.68 1.74
CA THR A 79 -0.72 -0.34 1.56
C THR A 79 -1.95 0.25 0.91
N LEU A 80 -2.42 1.42 1.37
CA LEU A 80 -3.53 2.13 0.72
C LEU A 80 -3.20 2.43 -0.75
N PHE A 81 -2.00 2.93 -1.03
CA PHE A 81 -1.51 3.16 -2.39
C PHE A 81 -1.52 1.88 -3.23
N CYS A 82 -1.02 0.76 -2.69
CA CYS A 82 -1.03 -0.54 -3.36
C CYS A 82 -2.45 -0.97 -3.73
N ILE A 83 -3.40 -0.83 -2.81
CA ILE A 83 -4.81 -1.20 -3.04
C ILE A 83 -5.40 -0.35 -4.17
N LEU A 84 -5.28 0.97 -4.09
CA LEU A 84 -5.82 1.89 -5.09
C LEU A 84 -5.22 1.64 -6.48
N LEU A 85 -3.90 1.42 -6.54
CA LEU A 85 -3.22 1.12 -7.80
C LEU A 85 -3.67 -0.22 -8.38
N SER A 86 -3.88 -1.23 -7.52
CA SER A 86 -4.40 -2.54 -7.95
C SER A 86 -5.79 -2.42 -8.55
N ASP A 87 -6.70 -1.69 -7.90
CA ASP A 87 -8.06 -1.49 -8.40
C ASP A 87 -8.07 -0.73 -9.72
N PHE A 88 -7.21 0.28 -9.85
CA PHE A 88 -7.06 1.00 -11.11
C PHE A 88 -6.67 0.04 -12.25
N ILE A 89 -5.66 -0.80 -12.02
CA ILE A 89 -5.20 -1.79 -13.00
C ILE A 89 -6.30 -2.82 -13.30
N TYR A 90 -7.06 -3.24 -12.30
CA TYR A 90 -8.16 -4.18 -12.46
C TYR A 90 -9.28 -3.62 -13.35
N PHE A 91 -9.76 -2.40 -13.07
CA PHE A 91 -10.90 -1.81 -13.78
C PHE A 91 -10.53 -1.18 -15.13
N PHE A 92 -9.40 -0.49 -15.20
CA PHE A 92 -9.01 0.32 -16.36
C PHE A 92 -7.85 -0.29 -17.16
N GLY A 93 -7.11 -1.26 -16.61
CA GLY A 93 -5.94 -1.83 -17.25
C GLY A 93 -4.65 -1.06 -16.97
N PHE A 94 -3.51 -1.75 -17.12
CA PHE A 94 -2.19 -1.19 -16.85
C PHE A 94 -1.78 -0.16 -17.92
N GLU A 95 -2.19 -0.40 -19.16
CA GLU A 95 -1.99 0.46 -20.32
C GLU A 95 -2.53 1.89 -20.14
N ASN A 96 -3.54 2.07 -19.28
CA ASN A 96 -4.22 3.35 -19.07
C ASN A 96 -3.67 4.15 -17.87
N LEU A 97 -2.60 3.70 -17.22
CA LEU A 97 -1.98 4.39 -16.08
C LEU A 97 -1.47 5.80 -16.43
N THR A 98 -1.02 6.04 -17.66
CA THR A 98 -0.51 7.35 -18.09
C THR A 98 -1.60 8.26 -18.64
N ALA A 99 -2.79 7.72 -18.91
CA ALA A 99 -3.88 8.45 -19.53
C ALA A 99 -4.68 9.23 -18.47
N PHE A 100 -4.41 10.54 -18.38
CA PHE A 100 -4.98 11.39 -17.35
C PHE A 100 -6.51 11.43 -17.34
N SER A 101 -7.14 11.19 -18.49
CA SER A 101 -8.59 11.17 -18.68
C SER A 101 -9.31 10.10 -17.85
N PHE A 102 -8.64 9.05 -17.40
CA PHE A 102 -9.27 7.98 -16.62
C PHE A 102 -9.30 8.24 -15.11
N TYR A 103 -8.47 9.16 -14.57
CA TYR A 103 -8.46 9.44 -13.13
C TYR A 103 -9.77 10.01 -12.58
N PRO A 104 -10.46 10.97 -13.25
CA PRO A 104 -11.77 11.43 -12.80
C PRO A 104 -12.80 10.30 -12.76
N THR A 105 -12.79 9.44 -13.79
CA THR A 105 -13.69 8.28 -13.89
C THR A 105 -13.41 7.26 -12.79
N PHE A 106 -12.14 6.99 -12.51
CA PHE A 106 -11.72 6.12 -11.40
C PHE A 106 -12.20 6.65 -10.05
N LEU A 107 -12.05 7.96 -9.80
CA LEU A 107 -12.49 8.58 -8.55
C LEU A 107 -14.01 8.45 -8.36
N VAL A 108 -14.79 8.74 -9.39
CA VAL A 108 -16.25 8.58 -9.34
C VAL A 108 -16.65 7.12 -9.14
N HIS A 109 -15.98 6.19 -9.80
CA HIS A 109 -16.21 4.76 -9.63
C HIS A 109 -15.94 4.33 -8.18
N TYR A 110 -14.79 4.73 -7.62
CA TYR A 110 -14.40 4.39 -6.26
C TYR A 110 -15.38 4.96 -5.22
N LEU A 111 -15.82 6.22 -5.38
CA LEU A 111 -16.85 6.80 -4.51
C LEU A 111 -18.17 6.04 -4.56
N ARG A 112 -18.60 5.58 -5.75
CA ARG A 112 -19.84 4.77 -5.87
C ARG A 112 -19.72 3.43 -5.16
N VAL A 113 -18.56 2.78 -5.23
CA VAL A 113 -18.32 1.51 -4.51
C VAL A 113 -18.40 1.71 -3.00
N PHE A 114 -17.90 2.83 -2.47
CA PHE A 114 -17.98 3.16 -1.05
C PHE A 114 -19.39 3.53 -0.57
N LEU A 115 -20.18 4.19 -1.41
CA LEU A 115 -21.56 4.59 -1.08
C LEU A 115 -22.57 3.43 -1.26
N ARG A 116 -22.13 2.29 -1.81
CA ARG A 116 -22.97 1.12 -2.03
C ARG A 116 -23.07 0.29 -0.77
N VAL A 117 -24.28 0.20 -0.20
CA VAL A 117 -24.55 -0.54 1.04
C VAL A 117 -24.99 -1.97 0.71
N ASP A 118 -24.07 -2.76 0.19
CA ASP A 118 -24.25 -4.21 -0.03
C ASP A 118 -23.30 -5.00 0.89
N LEU A 119 -23.72 -6.19 1.36
CA LEU A 119 -22.92 -7.03 2.27
C LEU A 119 -21.51 -7.33 1.72
N ASN A 120 -21.41 -7.61 0.42
CA ASN A 120 -20.13 -7.86 -0.25
C ASN A 120 -19.23 -6.61 -0.26
N SER A 121 -19.82 -5.42 -0.48
CA SER A 121 -19.11 -4.14 -0.47
C SER A 121 -18.59 -3.79 0.92
N ILE A 122 -19.38 -4.02 1.96
CA ILE A 122 -18.98 -3.82 3.37
C ILE A 122 -17.83 -4.77 3.73
N LEU A 123 -17.95 -6.06 3.38
CA LEU A 123 -16.94 -7.05 3.67
C LEU A 123 -15.62 -6.74 2.95
N SER A 124 -15.67 -6.40 1.65
CA SER A 124 -14.51 -5.97 0.86
C SER A 124 -13.84 -4.74 1.49
N THR A 125 -14.63 -3.77 1.97
CA THR A 125 -14.11 -2.59 2.66
C THR A 125 -13.42 -2.94 3.97
N LEU A 126 -13.98 -3.86 4.76
CA LEU A 126 -13.35 -4.34 5.99
C LEU A 126 -12.02 -5.03 5.72
N PHE A 127 -11.92 -5.85 4.67
CA PHE A 127 -10.66 -6.49 4.31
C PHE A 127 -9.60 -5.48 3.83
N ARG A 128 -10.00 -4.44 3.10
CA ARG A 128 -9.10 -3.34 2.71
C ARG A 128 -8.58 -2.60 3.94
N LEU A 129 -9.45 -2.27 4.89
CA LEU A 129 -9.07 -1.68 6.17
C LEU A 129 -8.16 -2.62 6.98
N GLY A 130 -8.47 -3.92 7.00
CA GLY A 130 -7.64 -4.95 7.60
C GLY A 130 -6.24 -5.02 6.99
N GLY A 131 -6.12 -4.86 5.67
CA GLY A 131 -4.84 -4.73 4.97
C GLY A 131 -4.06 -3.50 5.41
N ILE A 132 -4.70 -2.33 5.44
CA ILE A 132 -4.05 -1.08 5.90
C ILE A 132 -3.58 -1.22 7.35
N TYR A 133 -4.40 -1.83 8.21
CA TYR A 133 -4.06 -2.11 9.59
C TYR A 133 -2.89 -3.11 9.72
N ALA A 134 -2.86 -4.15 8.90
CA ALA A 134 -1.73 -5.08 8.83
C ALA A 134 -0.45 -4.35 8.42
N GLY A 135 -0.50 -3.51 7.37
CA GLY A 135 0.61 -2.66 6.97
C GLY A 135 1.08 -1.74 8.09
N TYR A 136 0.16 -1.19 8.89
CA TYR A 136 0.49 -0.33 10.03
C TYR A 136 1.24 -1.08 11.14
N ILE A 137 0.77 -2.27 11.52
CA ILE A 137 1.36 -3.05 12.61
C ILE A 137 2.69 -3.66 12.21
N TYR A 138 2.71 -4.39 11.09
CA TYR A 138 3.87 -5.18 10.70
C TYR A 138 5.04 -4.33 10.17
N SER A 139 4.83 -3.04 9.89
CA SER A 139 5.92 -2.12 9.53
C SER A 139 6.85 -1.76 10.69
N ARG A 140 6.44 -2.00 11.94
CA ARG A 140 7.18 -1.58 13.12
C ARG A 140 7.58 -2.78 13.97
N ILE A 141 8.81 -2.77 14.47
CA ILE A 141 9.25 -3.67 15.55
C ILE A 141 8.67 -3.09 16.84
N VAL A 142 7.66 -3.76 17.40
CA VAL A 142 7.08 -3.47 18.71
C VAL A 142 7.71 -4.39 19.74
#